data_AF-A0A0Q5BI54-F1
#
_entry.id   AF-A0A0Q5BI54-F1
#
_cell.length_a   1.000
_cell.length_b   1.000
_cell.length_c   1.000
_cell.angle_alpha   90.00
_cell.angle_beta   90.00
_cell.angle_gamma   90.00
#
_symmetry.space_group_name_H-M   'P 1'
#
loop_
_entity.id
_entity.type
_entity.pdbx_description
1 polymer ?
#
loop_
_entity_poly.entity_id
_entity_poly.type
_entity_poly.pdbx_seq_one_letter_code
_entity_poly.pdbx_strand_id
1 'polypeptide(L)'
;MSINSPQPPARRWPWLLGGMIVVAALIVAILLVRTSTAEQTAPAAPSSSTPAGPSPAESLSLTPDPVADAAPTGCLGGPGRDAEMVLTTVEKAPHTSNGAVEFAASITRWLYQRPVPTAGDVERVQEGAVSSSAADSDIAAYYASNPEMVAGLGTTQPFYLSTAPGVYLLESFTPTSATVTIGTGIVLDGALAASRQQSATISAEWTTDGWRLTDIRGTRDVGSLFTAGTPFTGGC
;
A
#
# COMPACT_ATOMS: atom_id res chain seq x y z
N MET A 1 -48.63 31.01 -27.48
CA MET A 1 -48.49 30.69 -26.04
C MET A 1 -48.80 29.21 -25.88
N SER A 2 -47.78 28.37 -25.69
CA SER A 2 -47.94 26.93 -25.43
C SER A 2 -47.38 26.64 -24.04
N ILE A 3 -48.20 26.01 -23.19
CA ILE A 3 -47.90 25.71 -21.79
C ILE A 3 -47.30 24.30 -21.75
N ASN A 4 -46.04 24.18 -21.33
CA ASN A 4 -45.40 22.89 -21.05
C ASN A 4 -45.83 22.40 -19.67
N SER A 5 -46.45 21.23 -19.60
CA SER A 5 -46.71 20.51 -18.34
C SER A 5 -45.51 19.60 -18.00
N PRO A 6 -45.04 19.55 -16.73
CA PRO A 6 -44.00 18.62 -16.31
C PRO A 6 -44.53 17.19 -16.11
N GLN A 7 -43.78 16.20 -16.61
CA GLN A 7 -44.02 14.77 -16.36
C GLN A 7 -43.48 14.32 -14.99
N PRO A 8 -44.12 13.35 -14.30
CA PRO A 8 -43.65 12.80 -13.03
C PRO A 8 -42.53 11.75 -13.22
N PRO A 9 -41.58 11.62 -12.27
CA PRO A 9 -40.50 10.63 -12.35
C PRO A 9 -40.99 9.19 -12.09
N ALA A 10 -40.51 8.26 -12.91
CA ALA A 10 -40.84 6.84 -12.84
C ALA A 10 -40.20 6.12 -11.63
N ARG A 11 -41.03 5.35 -10.93
CA ARG A 11 -40.81 4.65 -9.66
C ARG A 11 -39.95 3.38 -9.83
N ARG A 12 -38.65 3.44 -9.50
CA ARG A 12 -37.69 2.30 -9.56
C ARG A 12 -37.40 1.67 -8.18
N TRP A 13 -38.41 1.51 -7.34
CA TRP A 13 -38.24 1.05 -5.95
C TRP A 13 -38.20 -0.49 -5.70
N PRO A 14 -38.76 -1.40 -6.52
CA PRO A 14 -38.83 -2.81 -6.10
C PRO A 14 -37.52 -3.61 -6.19
N TRP A 15 -36.54 -3.17 -6.98
CA TRP A 15 -35.32 -3.96 -7.25
C TRP A 15 -34.25 -3.92 -6.16
N LEU A 16 -34.30 -2.92 -5.27
CA LEU A 16 -33.31 -2.76 -4.20
C LEU A 16 -33.55 -3.68 -2.98
N LEU A 17 -34.77 -4.18 -2.78
CA LEU A 17 -35.08 -5.09 -1.67
C LEU A 17 -34.75 -6.56 -1.97
N GLY A 18 -34.77 -6.99 -3.24
CA GLY A 18 -34.46 -8.38 -3.61
C GLY A 18 -32.98 -8.75 -3.48
N GLY A 19 -32.08 -7.80 -3.77
CA GLY A 19 -30.63 -8.04 -3.72
C GLY A 19 -30.06 -8.25 -2.31
N MET A 20 -30.64 -7.59 -1.30
CA MET A 20 -30.12 -7.65 0.08
C MET A 20 -30.30 -9.03 0.73
N ILE A 21 -31.37 -9.77 0.38
CA ILE A 21 -31.65 -11.10 0.92
C ILE A 21 -30.65 -12.15 0.40
N VAL A 22 -30.22 -12.02 -0.86
CA VAL A 22 -29.26 -12.96 -1.47
C VAL A 22 -27.86 -12.79 -0.88
N VAL A 23 -27.44 -11.54 -0.61
CA VAL A 23 -26.14 -11.26 0.02
C VAL A 23 -26.09 -11.77 1.46
N ALA A 24 -27.17 -11.61 2.24
CA ALA A 24 -27.22 -12.11 3.61
C ALA A 24 -27.12 -13.64 3.67
N ALA A 25 -27.76 -14.36 2.75
CA ALA A 25 -27.68 -15.83 2.69
C ALA A 25 -26.27 -16.34 2.34
N LEU A 26 -25.55 -15.64 1.45
CA LEU A 26 -24.17 -15.97 1.08
C LEU A 26 -23.18 -15.78 2.24
N ILE A 27 -23.36 -14.73 3.06
CA ILE A 27 -22.50 -14.48 4.23
C ILE A 27 -22.65 -15.59 5.29
N VAL A 28 -23.88 -16.06 5.54
CA VAL A 28 -24.13 -17.15 6.50
C VAL A 28 -23.52 -18.47 6.02
N ALA A 29 -23.60 -18.78 4.73
CA ALA A 29 -23.00 -20.00 4.16
C ALA A 29 -21.47 -20.02 4.28
N ILE A 30 -20.80 -18.88 4.08
CA ILE A 30 -19.33 -18.77 4.20
C ILE A 30 -18.87 -18.92 5.66
N LEU A 31 -19.65 -18.40 6.62
CA LEU A 31 -19.30 -18.51 8.04
C LEU A 31 -19.45 -19.94 8.59
N LEU A 32 -20.40 -20.74 8.08
CA LEU A 32 -20.59 -22.13 8.53
C LEU A 32 -19.52 -23.10 8.02
N VAL A 33 -18.84 -22.80 6.91
CA VAL A 33 -17.76 -23.65 6.37
C VAL A 33 -16.43 -23.43 7.13
N ARG A 34 -16.25 -22.29 7.81
CA ARG A 34 -15.00 -21.96 8.51
C ARG A 34 -14.91 -22.41 9.97
N THR A 35 -15.98 -22.94 10.56
CA THR A 35 -16.00 -23.34 11.98
C THR A 35 -15.87 -24.85 12.21
N SER A 36 -15.68 -25.68 11.17
CA SER A 36 -15.71 -27.14 11.28
C SER A 36 -14.35 -27.87 11.21
N THR A 37 -13.22 -27.17 11.33
CA THR A 37 -11.89 -27.82 11.45
C THR A 37 -11.20 -27.42 12.74
N ALA A 38 -11.58 -28.09 13.82
CA ALA A 38 -10.84 -28.13 15.07
C ALA A 38 -10.70 -29.60 15.48
N GLU A 39 -9.63 -30.24 15.02
CA GLU A 39 -9.15 -31.49 15.63
C GLU A 39 -7.89 -31.21 16.44
N GLN A 40 -7.93 -31.79 17.62
CA GLN A 40 -7.17 -31.48 18.82
C GLN A 40 -6.15 -32.60 19.00
N THR A 41 -4.84 -32.30 19.00
CA THR A 41 -3.85 -33.23 19.59
C THR A 41 -2.58 -32.48 20.01
N ALA A 42 -2.33 -32.49 21.32
CA ALA A 42 -1.03 -32.40 21.97
C ALA A 42 -1.17 -33.11 23.34
N PRO A 43 -0.09 -33.52 24.05
CA PRO A 43 1.34 -33.44 23.73
C PRO A 43 2.09 -34.78 23.94
N ALA A 44 3.28 -34.91 23.35
CA ALA A 44 4.29 -35.87 23.84
C ALA A 44 5.70 -35.32 23.67
N ALA A 45 6.39 -35.14 24.80
CA ALA A 45 7.85 -35.03 24.95
C ALA A 45 8.18 -35.65 26.32
N PRO A 46 9.43 -36.07 26.63
CA PRO A 46 10.67 -35.84 25.90
C PRO A 46 11.53 -37.11 25.70
N SER A 47 12.57 -37.04 24.87
CA SER A 47 13.71 -37.95 25.00
C SER A 47 14.98 -37.23 24.57
N SER A 48 15.83 -36.99 25.57
CA SER A 48 17.18 -36.48 25.47
C SER A 48 18.11 -37.57 24.93
N SER A 49 18.96 -37.24 23.95
CA SER A 49 20.28 -37.85 23.80
C SER A 49 21.18 -37.00 22.89
N THR A 50 22.17 -36.38 23.51
CA THR A 50 23.44 -35.90 22.92
C THR A 50 24.44 -37.05 23.15
N PRO A 51 25.32 -37.47 22.21
CA PRO A 51 26.49 -36.67 21.86
C PRO A 51 27.17 -36.88 20.49
N ALA A 52 28.20 -36.04 20.29
CA ALA A 52 29.39 -36.14 19.43
C ALA A 52 29.28 -35.56 18.01
N GLY A 53 29.95 -34.41 17.82
CA GLY A 53 30.23 -33.85 16.52
C GLY A 53 31.39 -34.55 15.80
N PRO A 54 31.47 -34.31 14.49
CA PRO A 54 32.74 -34.11 13.82
C PRO A 54 32.78 -32.77 13.06
N SER A 55 33.96 -32.13 13.14
CA SER A 55 34.67 -31.31 12.14
C SER A 55 33.90 -30.36 11.19
N PRO A 56 34.37 -29.11 10.98
CA PRO A 56 33.77 -28.21 10.01
C PRO A 56 34.05 -28.71 8.59
N ALA A 57 33.01 -29.14 7.89
CA ALA A 57 33.01 -29.18 6.44
C ALA A 57 32.38 -27.86 5.96
N GLU A 58 33.15 -27.08 5.21
CA GLU A 58 32.68 -25.94 4.45
C GLU A 58 31.57 -26.40 3.49
N SER A 59 30.31 -26.27 3.93
CA SER A 59 29.17 -26.34 3.01
C SER A 59 29.08 -24.97 2.34
N LEU A 60 29.59 -24.89 1.12
CA LEU A 60 29.23 -23.85 0.17
C LEU A 60 27.73 -24.00 -0.14
N SER A 61 26.88 -23.45 0.72
CA SER A 61 25.45 -23.33 0.48
C SER A 61 25.23 -22.32 -0.65
N LEU A 62 24.95 -22.83 -1.84
CA LEU A 62 24.51 -22.06 -3.01
C LEU A 62 23.01 -21.70 -2.97
N THR A 63 22.42 -21.67 -1.78
CA THR A 63 21.05 -21.19 -1.58
C THR A 63 21.14 -19.71 -1.23
N PRO A 64 20.54 -18.79 -1.99
CA PRO A 64 20.38 -17.42 -1.52
C PRO A 64 19.72 -17.47 -0.14
N ASP A 65 20.33 -16.84 0.86
CA ASP A 65 19.71 -16.73 2.17
C ASP A 65 18.29 -16.19 2.00
N PRO A 66 17.28 -16.72 2.73
CA PRO A 66 15.95 -16.14 2.70
C PRO A 66 16.08 -14.67 3.11
N VAL A 67 15.78 -13.77 2.18
CA VAL A 67 15.88 -12.33 2.43
C VAL A 67 15.00 -12.03 3.64
N ALA A 68 15.60 -11.57 4.72
CA ALA A 68 14.89 -11.34 5.97
C ALA A 68 13.77 -10.31 5.73
N ASP A 69 12.54 -10.68 6.07
CA ASP A 69 11.37 -9.82 5.96
C ASP A 69 11.35 -8.80 7.11
N ALA A 70 12.30 -7.85 7.06
CA ALA A 70 12.43 -6.81 8.06
C ALA A 70 11.16 -5.95 8.11
N ALA A 71 10.77 -5.52 9.31
CA ALA A 71 9.61 -4.67 9.50
C ALA A 71 9.80 -3.33 8.75
N PRO A 72 8.76 -2.79 8.09
CA PRO A 72 8.87 -1.55 7.32
C PRO A 72 9.26 -0.36 8.19
N THR A 73 10.22 0.40 7.70
CA THR A 73 10.66 1.70 8.20
C THR A 73 9.98 2.86 7.47
N GLY A 74 9.57 2.65 6.21
CA GLY A 74 9.03 3.68 5.32
C GLY A 74 10.11 4.56 4.68
N CYS A 75 11.37 4.14 4.77
CA CYS A 75 12.56 4.91 4.41
C CYS A 75 13.60 4.10 3.64
N LEU A 76 13.22 2.97 3.02
CA LEU A 76 14.18 2.10 2.35
C LEU A 76 15.00 2.83 1.26
N GLY A 77 14.37 3.72 0.50
CA GLY A 77 15.03 4.59 -0.48
C GLY A 77 15.74 5.82 0.10
N GLY A 78 15.72 6.01 1.42
CA GLY A 78 16.29 7.16 2.10
C GLY A 78 15.31 8.31 2.40
N PRO A 79 15.82 9.42 2.98
CA PRO A 79 15.01 10.54 3.43
C PRO A 79 14.59 11.50 2.29
N GLY A 80 15.17 11.35 1.10
CA GLY A 80 14.84 12.13 -0.09
C GLY A 80 13.37 12.00 -0.49
N ARG A 81 12.95 12.87 -1.41
CA ARG A 81 11.61 12.86 -2.06
C ARG A 81 11.74 13.03 -3.58
N ASP A 82 12.79 12.47 -4.15
CA ASP A 82 13.13 12.55 -5.57
C ASP A 82 12.89 11.21 -6.26
N ALA A 83 13.11 11.17 -7.58
CA ALA A 83 13.01 9.94 -8.35
C ALA A 83 14.03 8.88 -7.87
N GLU A 84 15.22 9.29 -7.43
CA GLU A 84 16.27 8.37 -6.96
C GLU A 84 15.83 7.59 -5.73
N MET A 85 15.11 8.21 -4.79
CA MET A 85 14.52 7.54 -3.64
C MET A 85 13.54 6.43 -4.05
N VAL A 86 12.68 6.67 -5.04
CA VAL A 86 11.75 5.65 -5.55
C VAL A 86 12.50 4.52 -6.24
N LEU A 87 13.41 4.85 -7.16
CA LEU A 87 14.16 3.85 -7.94
C LEU A 87 15.09 3.00 -7.06
N THR A 88 15.71 3.61 -6.05
CA THR A 88 16.49 2.88 -5.03
C THR A 88 15.59 1.92 -4.24
N THR A 89 14.34 2.30 -3.99
CA THR A 89 13.38 1.43 -3.32
C THR A 89 12.98 0.25 -4.21
N VAL A 90 12.77 0.46 -5.51
CA VAL A 90 12.51 -0.63 -6.48
C VAL A 90 13.63 -1.67 -6.43
N GLU A 91 14.89 -1.22 -6.44
CA GLU A 91 16.07 -2.11 -6.42
C GLU A 91 16.24 -2.86 -5.08
N LYS A 92 16.01 -2.18 -3.96
CA LYS A 92 16.31 -2.72 -2.62
C LYS A 92 15.16 -3.43 -1.95
N ALA A 93 13.92 -3.18 -2.37
CA ALA A 93 12.75 -3.75 -1.74
C ALA A 93 12.77 -5.28 -1.90
N PRO A 94 12.74 -6.04 -0.79
CA PRO A 94 12.72 -7.49 -0.88
C PRO A 94 11.42 -7.98 -1.52
N HIS A 95 11.47 -9.21 -2.05
CA HIS A 95 10.30 -9.89 -2.60
C HIS A 95 9.36 -10.40 -1.50
N THR A 96 8.84 -9.50 -0.68
CA THR A 96 8.02 -9.80 0.49
C THR A 96 6.90 -8.78 0.65
N SER A 97 5.97 -9.05 1.57
CA SER A 97 4.94 -8.08 1.93
C SER A 97 5.51 -6.78 2.50
N ASN A 98 6.57 -6.84 3.31
CA ASN A 98 7.16 -5.61 3.85
C ASN A 98 7.95 -4.84 2.78
N GLY A 99 8.54 -5.53 1.80
CA GLY A 99 9.12 -4.87 0.62
C GLY A 99 8.06 -4.12 -0.21
N ALA A 100 6.87 -4.70 -0.38
CA ALA A 100 5.76 -4.01 -1.03
C ALA A 100 5.30 -2.77 -0.24
N VAL A 101 5.31 -2.84 1.09
CA VAL A 101 5.00 -1.70 1.96
C VAL A 101 6.04 -0.59 1.83
N GLU A 102 7.34 -0.91 1.81
CA GLU A 102 8.41 0.08 1.59
C GLU A 102 8.28 0.74 0.21
N PHE A 103 7.99 -0.05 -0.83
CA PHE A 103 7.72 0.48 -2.17
C PHE A 103 6.52 1.43 -2.18
N ALA A 104 5.38 1.01 -1.61
CA ALA A 104 4.19 1.85 -1.52
C ALA A 104 4.42 3.14 -0.74
N ALA A 105 5.22 3.09 0.34
CA ALA A 105 5.61 4.27 1.10
C ALA A 105 6.47 5.23 0.27
N SER A 106 7.42 4.72 -0.50
CA SER A 106 8.28 5.54 -1.39
C SER A 106 7.46 6.28 -2.45
N ILE A 107 6.53 5.59 -3.14
CA ILE A 107 5.63 6.18 -4.12
C ILE A 107 4.75 7.23 -3.46
N THR A 108 4.15 6.93 -2.31
CA THR A 108 3.29 7.87 -1.58
C THR A 108 4.05 9.15 -1.22
N ARG A 109 5.26 9.05 -0.67
CA ARG A 109 6.09 10.19 -0.27
C ARG A 109 6.54 11.04 -1.47
N TRP A 110 6.92 10.41 -2.57
CA TRP A 110 7.35 11.09 -3.78
C TRP A 110 6.19 11.73 -4.54
N LEU A 111 5.05 11.06 -4.61
CA LEU A 111 3.89 11.54 -5.36
C LEU A 111 3.31 12.78 -4.67
N TYR A 112 3.06 12.71 -3.37
CA TYR A 112 2.37 13.76 -2.62
C TYR A 112 3.33 14.75 -1.96
N GLN A 113 3.78 15.72 -2.74
CA GLN A 113 4.64 16.80 -2.24
C GLN A 113 4.40 18.11 -2.99
N ARG A 114 4.91 19.21 -2.40
CA ARG A 114 5.01 20.51 -3.05
C ARG A 114 6.40 21.11 -2.79
N PRO A 115 7.13 21.56 -3.83
CA PRO A 115 6.76 21.54 -5.26
C PRO A 115 6.53 20.13 -5.78
N VAL A 116 5.69 19.98 -6.81
CA VAL A 116 5.51 18.69 -7.48
C VAL A 116 6.82 18.28 -8.16
N PRO A 117 7.10 16.97 -8.32
CA PRO A 117 8.25 16.48 -9.07
C PRO A 117 8.40 17.13 -10.44
N THR A 118 9.64 17.26 -10.91
CA THR A 118 9.91 17.80 -12.24
C THR A 118 9.44 16.82 -13.32
N ALA A 119 9.21 17.29 -14.55
CA ALA A 119 8.84 16.42 -15.66
C ALA A 119 9.87 15.30 -15.90
N GLY A 120 11.17 15.60 -15.74
CA GLY A 120 12.23 14.59 -15.86
C GLY A 120 12.20 13.55 -14.72
N ASP A 121 11.87 13.96 -13.49
CA ASP A 121 11.67 12.99 -12.40
C ASP A 121 10.44 12.12 -12.64
N VAL A 122 9.36 12.70 -13.15
CA VAL A 122 8.13 11.96 -13.50
C VAL A 122 8.42 10.92 -14.58
N GLU A 123 9.12 11.30 -15.65
CA GLU A 123 9.52 10.37 -16.72
C GLU A 123 10.37 9.21 -16.17
N ARG A 124 11.37 9.52 -15.35
CA ARG A 124 12.23 8.49 -14.72
C ARG A 124 11.45 7.52 -13.84
N VAL A 125 10.49 7.99 -13.05
CA VAL A 125 9.64 7.13 -12.23
C VAL A 125 8.63 6.36 -13.09
N GLN A 126 8.08 6.97 -14.14
CA GLN A 126 7.20 6.31 -15.10
C GLN A 126 7.89 5.11 -15.76
N GLU A 127 9.14 5.27 -16.21
CA GLU A 127 9.92 4.19 -16.82
C GLU A 127 10.44 3.17 -15.79
N GLY A 128 10.90 3.67 -14.65
CA GLY A 128 11.67 2.90 -13.67
C GLY A 128 10.88 2.36 -12.50
N ALA A 129 9.60 2.69 -12.34
CA ALA A 129 8.79 2.21 -11.21
C ALA A 129 7.33 1.89 -11.56
N VAL A 130 6.81 2.29 -12.73
CA VAL A 130 5.45 1.93 -13.16
C VAL A 130 5.50 0.66 -14.00
N SER A 131 4.54 -0.24 -13.78
CA SER A 131 4.44 -1.44 -14.59
C SER A 131 3.92 -1.13 -15.99
N SER A 132 4.43 -1.86 -16.98
CA SER A 132 3.84 -1.90 -18.33
C SER A 132 2.39 -2.42 -18.36
N SER A 133 1.95 -3.20 -17.35
CA SER A 133 0.57 -3.66 -17.21
C SER A 133 -0.38 -2.55 -16.74
N ALA A 134 0.18 -1.45 -16.24
CA ALA A 134 -0.51 -0.29 -15.69
C ALA A 134 -0.88 0.71 -16.80
N ALA A 135 -1.54 0.27 -17.86
CA ALA A 135 -1.80 1.08 -19.05
C ALA A 135 -2.51 2.43 -18.77
N ASP A 136 -3.22 2.53 -17.64
CA ASP A 136 -3.92 3.74 -17.21
C ASP A 136 -3.17 4.55 -16.13
N SER A 137 -2.01 4.07 -15.65
CA SER A 137 -1.17 4.76 -14.67
C SER A 137 -0.19 5.72 -15.37
N ASP A 138 -0.71 6.85 -15.83
CA ASP A 138 0.08 7.99 -16.31
C ASP A 138 0.25 9.01 -15.18
N ILE A 139 1.47 9.09 -14.63
CA ILE A 139 1.78 9.99 -13.51
C ILE A 139 1.67 11.46 -13.93
N ALA A 140 2.05 11.81 -15.16
CA ALA A 140 1.94 13.18 -15.64
C ALA A 140 0.47 13.60 -15.77
N ALA A 141 -0.37 12.72 -16.31
CA ALA A 141 -1.82 12.93 -16.37
C ALA A 141 -2.45 12.98 -14.97
N TYR A 142 -1.94 12.19 -14.02
CA TYR A 142 -2.36 12.23 -12.62
C TYR A 142 -2.13 13.62 -12.01
N TYR A 143 -0.94 14.20 -12.16
CA TYR A 143 -0.66 15.56 -11.70
C TYR A 143 -1.53 16.62 -12.38
N ALA A 144 -1.75 16.49 -13.70
CA ALA A 144 -2.60 17.42 -14.44
C ALA A 144 -4.07 17.39 -13.97
N SER A 145 -4.55 16.21 -13.58
CA SER A 145 -5.94 16.00 -13.11
C SER A 145 -6.12 16.29 -11.62
N ASN A 146 -5.04 16.29 -10.84
CA ASN A 146 -5.05 16.47 -9.39
C ASN A 146 -4.12 17.63 -8.97
N PRO A 147 -4.39 18.88 -9.38
CA PRO A 147 -3.53 20.03 -9.06
C PRO A 147 -3.44 20.31 -7.55
N GLU A 148 -4.46 19.88 -6.80
CA GLU A 148 -4.47 19.84 -5.33
C GLU A 148 -4.11 18.43 -4.86
N MET A 149 -2.83 18.09 -4.95
CA MET A 149 -2.27 16.78 -4.62
C MET A 149 -2.71 16.22 -3.25
N VAL A 150 -2.96 17.10 -2.28
CA VAL A 150 -3.55 16.72 -1.00
C VAL A 150 -4.83 17.52 -0.81
N ALA A 151 -5.96 16.81 -0.85
CA ALA A 151 -7.27 17.38 -0.69
C ALA A 151 -7.36 18.18 0.63
N GLY A 152 -7.86 19.42 0.54
CA GLY A 152 -8.14 20.24 1.72
C GLY A 152 -6.94 20.92 2.37
N LEU A 153 -5.71 20.77 1.84
CA LEU A 153 -4.60 21.61 2.30
C LEU A 153 -4.78 23.08 1.91
N GLY A 154 -5.44 23.35 0.77
CA GLY A 154 -5.77 24.70 0.28
C GLY A 154 -4.57 25.64 0.18
N THR A 155 -3.35 25.08 0.14
CA THR A 155 -2.11 25.82 0.33
C THR A 155 -1.21 25.70 -0.88
N THR A 156 -0.67 26.83 -1.31
CA THR A 156 0.44 26.90 -2.26
C THR A 156 1.79 26.69 -1.58
N GLN A 157 1.82 26.55 -0.24
CA GLN A 157 3.04 26.38 0.53
C GLN A 157 3.71 25.02 0.26
N PRO A 158 5.05 24.97 0.24
CA PRO A 158 5.78 23.71 0.19
C PRO A 158 5.36 22.76 1.33
N PHE A 159 5.22 21.48 1.00
CA PHE A 159 4.92 20.43 1.97
C PHE A 159 5.49 19.10 1.49
N TYR A 160 5.60 18.15 2.42
CA TYR A 160 5.90 16.76 2.10
C TYR A 160 5.23 15.82 3.10
N LEU A 161 5.14 14.54 2.74
CA LEU A 161 4.63 13.50 3.64
C LEU A 161 5.75 12.85 4.44
N SER A 162 5.45 12.53 5.70
CA SER A 162 6.34 11.80 6.61
C SER A 162 5.71 10.50 7.10
N THR A 163 6.48 9.42 7.07
CA THR A 163 6.13 8.10 7.63
C THR A 163 6.48 7.98 9.11
N ALA A 164 7.16 8.95 9.72
CA ALA A 164 7.51 8.92 11.14
C ALA A 164 6.30 8.79 12.08
N PRO A 165 5.19 9.54 11.90
CA PRO A 165 3.95 9.26 12.61
C PRO A 165 3.04 8.29 11.85
N GLY A 166 3.52 7.69 10.77
CA GLY A 166 2.72 7.00 9.77
C GLY A 166 2.35 5.58 10.16
N VAL A 167 1.37 5.06 9.44
CA VAL A 167 0.93 3.67 9.52
C VAL A 167 0.82 3.08 8.11
N TYR A 168 0.82 1.76 8.02
CA TYR A 168 0.47 1.05 6.81
C TYR A 168 -0.58 -0.01 7.10
N LEU A 169 -1.35 -0.35 6.07
CA LEU A 169 -2.25 -1.50 6.10
C LEU A 169 -2.07 -2.28 4.80
N LEU A 170 -1.70 -3.55 4.95
CA LEU A 170 -1.67 -4.50 3.85
C LEU A 170 -3.09 -4.98 3.57
N GLU A 171 -3.72 -4.44 2.52
CA GLU A 171 -5.09 -4.77 2.13
C GLU A 171 -5.15 -6.15 1.45
N SER A 172 -4.14 -6.46 0.62
CA SER A 172 -3.96 -7.79 0.02
C SER A 172 -2.51 -8.05 -0.33
N PHE A 173 -2.12 -9.33 -0.35
CA PHE A 173 -0.79 -9.76 -0.77
C PHE A 173 -0.84 -11.15 -1.41
N THR A 174 -0.09 -11.30 -2.49
CA THR A 174 0.30 -12.55 -3.12
C THR A 174 1.79 -12.47 -3.47
N PRO A 175 2.41 -13.58 -3.88
CA PRO A 175 3.79 -13.54 -4.36
C PRO A 175 4.01 -12.63 -5.57
N THR A 176 2.99 -12.19 -6.30
CA THR A 176 3.20 -11.34 -7.49
C THR A 176 2.47 -10.02 -7.43
N SER A 177 1.70 -9.75 -6.38
CA SER A 177 0.90 -8.53 -6.26
C SER A 177 0.64 -8.16 -4.82
N ALA A 178 0.53 -6.85 -4.57
CA ALA A 178 0.20 -6.30 -3.27
C ALA A 178 -0.73 -5.09 -3.44
N THR A 179 -1.64 -4.91 -2.50
CA THR A 179 -2.33 -3.63 -2.31
C THR A 179 -2.06 -3.14 -0.90
N VAL A 180 -1.49 -1.96 -0.78
CA VAL A 180 -1.08 -1.36 0.49
C VAL A 180 -1.70 0.02 0.63
N THR A 181 -2.40 0.26 1.73
CA THR A 181 -2.79 1.62 2.10
C THR A 181 -1.77 2.21 3.06
N ILE A 182 -1.22 3.36 2.71
CA ILE A 182 -0.24 4.12 3.49
C ILE A 182 -0.94 5.30 4.14
N GLY A 183 -0.70 5.49 5.43
CA GLY A 183 -1.10 6.66 6.21
C GLY A 183 0.14 7.44 6.63
N THR A 184 0.17 8.74 6.36
CA THR A 184 1.32 9.61 6.65
C THR A 184 0.90 10.85 7.39
N GLY A 185 1.82 11.47 8.13
CA GLY A 185 1.68 12.85 8.57
C GLY A 185 2.12 13.84 7.50
N ILE A 186 1.63 15.07 7.56
CA ILE A 186 2.04 16.15 6.66
C ILE A 186 3.03 17.06 7.36
N VAL A 187 4.13 17.39 6.70
CA VAL A 187 5.10 18.39 7.18
C VAL A 187 4.92 19.69 6.40
N LEU A 188 4.74 20.78 7.14
CA LEU A 188 4.62 22.15 6.66
C LEU A 188 5.69 22.99 7.34
N ASP A 189 6.43 23.80 6.57
CA ASP A 189 7.50 24.65 7.09
C ASP A 189 8.53 23.91 7.98
N GLY A 190 8.81 22.65 7.63
CA GLY A 190 9.74 21.78 8.36
C GLY A 190 9.20 21.19 9.67
N ALA A 191 7.94 21.46 10.03
CA ALA A 191 7.29 20.93 11.23
C ALA A 191 6.12 20.00 10.90
N LEU A 192 5.97 18.93 11.68
CA LEU A 192 4.84 18.02 11.54
C LEU A 192 3.54 18.74 11.93
N ALA A 193 2.58 18.79 11.00
CA ALA A 193 1.26 19.33 11.24
C ALA A 193 0.41 18.29 11.98
N ALA A 194 0.38 18.34 13.30
CA ALA A 194 -0.15 17.30 14.19
C ALA A 194 -1.58 16.81 13.88
N SER A 195 -2.43 17.65 13.28
CA SER A 195 -3.82 17.30 12.90
C SER A 195 -4.00 17.02 11.41
N ARG A 196 -2.92 17.01 10.63
CA ARG A 196 -2.96 16.81 9.18
C ARG A 196 -2.28 15.51 8.80
N GLN A 197 -3.11 14.60 8.31
CA GLN A 197 -2.72 13.27 7.88
C GLN A 197 -3.24 13.06 6.45
N GLN A 198 -2.60 12.15 5.73
CA GLN A 198 -2.96 11.77 4.37
C GLN A 198 -3.00 10.25 4.26
N SER A 199 -3.89 9.73 3.41
CA SER A 199 -3.92 8.32 3.03
C SER A 199 -3.76 8.15 1.53
N ALA A 200 -3.10 7.08 1.11
CA ALA A 200 -3.02 6.66 -0.28
C ALA A 200 -2.99 5.13 -0.36
N THR A 201 -3.77 4.55 -1.27
CA THR A 201 -3.77 3.11 -1.55
C THR A 201 -2.99 2.86 -2.84
N ILE A 202 -1.94 2.08 -2.73
CA ILE A 202 -1.02 1.73 -3.80
C ILE A 202 -1.21 0.26 -4.14
N SER A 203 -1.50 -0.04 -5.41
CA SER A 203 -1.39 -1.41 -5.92
C SER A 203 -0.07 -1.57 -6.66
N ALA A 204 0.60 -2.68 -6.40
CA ALA A 204 1.89 -3.00 -6.98
C ALA A 204 1.93 -4.46 -7.45
N GLU A 205 2.76 -4.73 -8.43
CA GLU A 205 3.11 -6.09 -8.86
C GLU A 205 4.61 -6.33 -8.71
N TRP A 206 4.99 -7.59 -8.50
CA TRP A 206 6.40 -7.97 -8.49
C TRP A 206 6.86 -8.33 -9.89
N THR A 207 7.98 -7.76 -10.32
CA THR A 207 8.66 -8.06 -11.59
C THR A 207 10.06 -8.62 -11.33
N THR A 208 10.80 -8.97 -12.39
CA THR A 208 12.20 -9.41 -12.25
C THR A 208 13.09 -8.37 -11.58
N ASP A 209 12.72 -7.09 -11.67
CA ASP A 209 13.54 -5.97 -11.22
C ASP A 209 13.04 -5.35 -9.91
N GLY A 210 11.98 -5.90 -9.31
CA GLY A 210 11.38 -5.40 -8.08
C GLY A 210 9.89 -5.08 -8.19
N TRP A 211 9.34 -4.46 -7.15
CA TRP A 211 7.96 -3.99 -7.11
C TRP A 211 7.74 -2.84 -8.10
N ARG A 212 6.64 -2.90 -8.85
CA ARG A 212 6.22 -1.89 -9.82
C ARG A 212 4.79 -1.44 -9.53
N LEU A 213 4.54 -0.15 -9.66
CA LEU A 213 3.24 0.48 -9.48
C LEU A 213 2.28 0.02 -10.57
N THR A 214 1.08 -0.41 -10.19
CA THR A 214 0.00 -0.75 -11.13
C THR A 214 -1.20 0.17 -11.04
N ASP A 215 -1.44 0.77 -9.86
CA ASP A 215 -2.56 1.68 -9.65
C ASP A 215 -2.35 2.56 -8.40
N ILE A 216 -2.93 3.76 -8.43
CA ILE A 216 -2.99 4.70 -7.30
C ILE A 216 -4.45 5.04 -7.03
N ARG A 217 -4.94 4.72 -5.82
CA ARG A 217 -6.30 5.04 -5.40
C ARG A 217 -6.31 5.82 -4.09
N GLY A 218 -7.18 6.81 -4.00
CA GLY A 218 -7.47 7.51 -2.73
C GLY A 218 -8.84 7.07 -2.22
N THR A 219 -8.89 6.16 -1.25
CA THR A 219 -10.21 5.61 -0.83
C THR A 219 -10.36 5.25 0.63
N ARG A 220 -9.31 5.30 1.47
CA ARG A 220 -9.46 4.96 2.89
C ARG A 220 -9.63 6.20 3.75
N ASP A 221 -10.65 6.17 4.60
CA ASP A 221 -10.79 7.13 5.68
C ASP A 221 -9.53 7.12 6.55
N VAL A 222 -8.97 8.31 6.76
CA VAL A 222 -7.71 8.50 7.48
C VAL A 222 -7.84 8.06 8.93
N GLY A 223 -8.93 8.42 9.62
CA GLY A 223 -9.14 8.04 11.02
C GLY A 223 -9.19 6.51 11.21
N SER A 224 -9.94 5.83 10.34
CA SER A 224 -10.05 4.38 10.31
C SER A 224 -8.71 3.71 9.99
N LEU A 225 -7.92 4.28 9.07
CA LEU A 225 -6.58 3.79 8.77
C LEU A 225 -5.64 3.92 9.96
N PHE A 226 -5.56 5.07 10.62
CA PHE A 226 -4.70 5.27 11.79
C PHE A 226 -5.12 4.46 13.01
N THR A 227 -6.38 4.01 13.06
CA THR A 227 -6.86 3.09 14.10
C THR A 227 -6.49 1.63 13.81
N ALA A 228 -6.55 1.20 12.55
CA ALA A 228 -6.37 -0.20 12.15
C ALA A 228 -4.97 -0.53 11.61
N GLY A 229 -4.20 0.47 11.20
CA GLY A 229 -2.90 0.32 10.56
C GLY A 229 -1.79 -0.08 11.52
N THR A 230 -0.76 -0.68 10.97
CA THR A 230 0.48 -0.98 11.69
C THR A 230 1.42 0.21 11.59
N PRO A 231 1.97 0.73 12.70
CA PRO A 231 2.94 1.82 12.65
C PRO A 231 4.23 1.38 11.95
N PHE A 232 4.85 2.31 11.22
CA PHE A 232 6.23 2.09 10.75
C PHE A 232 7.17 1.99 11.96
N THR A 233 8.22 1.17 11.84
CA THR A 233 9.22 1.01 12.92
C THR A 233 10.21 2.17 13.00
N GLY A 234 10.23 3.02 11.98
CA GLY A 234 11.01 4.25 11.91
C GLY A 234 10.22 5.32 11.18
N GLY A 235 10.91 6.12 10.37
CA GLY A 235 10.23 7.00 9.42
C GLY A 235 11.05 8.20 9.00
N CYS A 236 10.53 8.83 7.95
CA CYS A 236 11.05 9.97 7.21
C CYS A 236 9.85 10.64 6.54
#